data_AF-A0A528M6V5-F1
#
_entry.id   AF-A0A528M6V5-F1
#
_cell.length_a   1.000
_cell.length_b   1.000
_cell.length_c   1.000
_cell.angle_alpha   90.00
_cell.angle_beta   90.00
_cell.angle_gamma   90.00
#
_symmetry.space_group_name_H-M   'P 1'
#
loop_
_entity.id
_entity.type
_entity.pdbx_description
1 polymer ?
#
loop_
_entity_poly.entity_id
_entity_poly.type
_entity_poly.pdbx_seq_one_letter_code
_entity_poly.pdbx_strand_id
1 'polypeptide(L)'
;MNGVNARAVQIHGGFEGQFRKVHKSAWEPVQVNGIPQLYDTADAAEVAAWRALLAHLQGDIVGSGDRASIERTKAEERFGKIFPGHGKKPVVVERR
;
A
#
# COMPACT_ATOMS: atom_id res chain seq x y z
N MET A 1 18.86 12.24 4.61
CA MET A 1 17.62 12.85 4.05
C MET A 1 17.29 12.08 2.78
N ASN A 2 16.24 11.27 2.80
CA ASN A 2 15.96 10.32 1.72
C ASN A 2 15.59 11.09 0.45
N GLY A 3 16.40 10.93 -0.60
CA GLY A 3 16.20 11.58 -1.89
C GLY A 3 14.77 11.41 -2.39
N VAL A 4 14.29 12.42 -3.11
CA VAL A 4 12.93 12.52 -3.66
C VAL A 4 12.46 11.17 -4.21
N ASN A 5 11.24 10.72 -3.88
CA ASN A 5 10.69 9.43 -4.34
C ASN A 5 9.88 9.56 -5.64
N ALA A 6 9.79 10.76 -6.19
CA ALA A 6 9.24 11.08 -7.49
C ALA A 6 10.21 12.03 -8.20
N ARG A 7 10.26 11.97 -9.53
CA ARG A 7 11.06 12.87 -10.35
C ARG A 7 10.48 12.97 -11.75
N ALA A 8 10.72 14.08 -12.42
CA ALA A 8 10.56 14.21 -13.85
C ALA A 8 11.88 13.88 -14.56
N VAL A 9 11.81 13.04 -15.61
CA VAL A 9 12.94 12.75 -16.49
C VAL A 9 12.60 13.22 -17.89
N GLN A 10 13.45 14.08 -18.45
CA GLN A 10 13.28 14.51 -19.83
C GLN A 10 13.65 13.36 -20.77
N ILE A 11 12.75 13.03 -21.70
CA ILE A 11 12.98 12.03 -22.75
C ILE A 11 12.61 12.61 -24.11
N HIS A 12 12.91 11.88 -25.20
CA HIS A 12 12.56 12.35 -26.53
C HIS A 12 11.03 12.43 -26.69
N GLY A 13 10.51 13.65 -26.84
CA GLY A 13 9.07 13.90 -26.97
C GLY A 13 8.34 14.38 -25.70
N GLY A 14 9.05 14.62 -24.58
CA GLY A 14 8.43 15.23 -23.40
C GLY A 14 9.12 14.88 -22.08
N PHE A 15 8.34 14.89 -21.00
CA PHE A 15 8.78 14.51 -19.66
C PHE A 15 8.06 13.25 -19.21
N GLU A 16 8.82 12.30 -18.68
CA GLU A 16 8.30 11.10 -18.04
C GLU A 16 8.30 11.29 -16.52
N GLY A 17 7.16 11.05 -15.88
CA GLY A 17 7.09 10.98 -14.43
C GLY A 17 7.58 9.63 -13.95
N GLN A 18 8.59 9.60 -13.09
CA GLN A 18 9.09 8.36 -12.48
C GLN A 18 8.96 8.43 -10.97
N PHE A 19 8.56 7.32 -10.37
CA PHE A 19 8.52 7.17 -8.91
C PHE A 19 9.30 5.93 -8.48
N ARG A 20 9.74 5.91 -7.23
CA ARG A 20 10.35 4.73 -6.62
C ARG A 20 9.63 4.39 -5.32
N LYS A 21 9.57 3.10 -5.05
CA LYS A 21 9.00 2.57 -3.81
C LYS A 21 10.08 2.61 -2.74
N VAL A 22 9.73 2.91 -1.49
CA VAL A 22 10.71 3.08 -0.39
C VAL A 22 11.60 1.84 -0.22
N HIS A 23 11.08 0.65 -0.50
CA HIS A 23 11.78 -0.63 -0.39
C HIS A 23 12.45 -1.09 -1.70
N LYS A 24 12.39 -0.30 -2.79
CA LYS A 24 13.00 -0.63 -4.08
C LYS A 24 14.00 0.45 -4.51
N SER A 25 15.11 0.01 -5.11
CA SER A 25 16.09 0.90 -5.72
C SER A 25 15.69 1.36 -7.13
N ALA A 26 14.86 0.57 -7.82
CA ALA A 26 14.44 0.85 -9.18
C ALA A 26 13.39 1.96 -9.27
N TRP A 27 13.52 2.79 -10.30
CA TRP A 27 12.54 3.79 -10.70
C TRP A 27 11.56 3.17 -11.68
N GLU A 28 10.27 3.39 -11.44
CA GLU A 28 9.17 2.91 -12.27
C GLU A 28 8.49 4.13 -12.92
N PRO A 29 8.23 4.12 -14.24
CA PRO A 29 7.51 5.20 -14.89
C PRO A 29 6.02 5.17 -14.51
N VAL A 30 5.38 6.34 -14.56
CA VAL A 30 3.91 6.41 -14.47
C VAL A 30 3.31 5.79 -15.71
N GLN A 31 2.52 4.74 -15.52
CA GLN A 31 1.84 4.02 -16.59
C GLN A 31 0.33 4.08 -16.41
N VAL A 32 -0.38 4.23 -17.53
CA VAL A 32 -1.83 4.04 -17.61
C VAL A 32 -2.07 2.84 -18.50
N ASN A 33 -2.73 1.80 -17.97
CA ASN A 33 -2.96 0.54 -18.66
C ASN A 33 -1.68 -0.13 -19.22
N GLY A 34 -0.57 -0.02 -18.49
CA GLY A 34 0.73 -0.57 -18.88
C GLY A 34 1.51 0.27 -19.90
N ILE A 35 0.99 1.43 -20.31
CA ILE A 35 1.64 2.34 -21.27
C ILE A 35 2.24 3.53 -20.51
N PRO A 36 3.56 3.78 -20.62
CA PRO A 36 4.21 4.97 -20.05
C PRO A 36 3.58 6.25 -20.58
N GLN A 37 3.32 7.20 -19.67
CA GLN A 37 2.72 8.48 -20.02
C GLN A 37 3.80 9.56 -20.18
N LEU A 38 3.65 10.36 -21.23
CA LEU A 38 4.46 11.54 -21.47
C LEU A 38 3.67 12.79 -21.14
N TYR A 39 4.35 13.75 -20.55
CA TYR A 39 3.81 15.04 -20.15
C TYR A 39 4.57 16.18 -20.84
N ASP A 40 3.87 17.26 -21.11
CA ASP A 40 4.46 18.43 -21.78
C ASP A 40 5.42 19.20 -20.88
N THR A 41 5.24 19.12 -19.56
CA THR A 41 6.05 19.84 -18.57
C THR A 41 6.62 18.92 -17.50
N ALA A 42 7.78 19.29 -16.97
CA ALA A 42 8.43 18.59 -15.87
C ALA A 42 7.54 18.56 -14.61
N ASP A 43 6.86 19.68 -14.32
CA ASP A 43 5.96 19.78 -13.16
C ASP A 43 4.79 18.79 -13.27
N ALA A 44 4.15 18.71 -14.43
CA ALA A 44 3.05 17.77 -14.66
C ALA A 44 3.51 16.31 -14.50
N ALA A 45 4.70 15.98 -15.02
CA ALA A 45 5.31 14.66 -14.86
C ALA A 45 5.60 14.32 -13.39
N GLU A 46 6.14 15.26 -12.62
CA GLU A 46 6.45 15.05 -11.21
C GLU A 46 5.17 14.91 -10.35
N VAL A 47 4.16 15.77 -10.59
CA VAL A 47 2.86 15.66 -9.92
C VAL A 47 2.20 14.32 -10.21
N ALA A 48 2.26 13.84 -11.45
CA ALA A 48 1.74 12.53 -11.81
C ALA A 48 2.49 11.40 -11.10
N ALA A 49 3.82 11.49 -11.00
CA ALA A 49 4.64 10.53 -10.27
C ALA A 49 4.31 10.49 -8.77
N TRP A 50 4.09 11.65 -8.15
CA TRP A 50 3.64 11.72 -6.75
C TRP A 50 2.25 11.11 -6.55
N ARG A 51 1.31 11.38 -7.47
CA ARG A 51 -0.04 10.80 -7.42
C ARG A 51 -0.01 9.29 -7.59
N ALA A 52 0.81 8.77 -8.50
CA ALA A 52 0.98 7.32 -8.68
C ALA A 52 1.58 6.65 -7.44
N LEU A 53 2.60 7.28 -6.83
CA LEU A 53 3.18 6.79 -5.58
C LEU A 53 2.16 6.76 -4.43
N LEU A 54 1.35 7.83 -4.29
CA LEU A 54 0.28 7.89 -3.29
C LEU A 54 -0.78 6.82 -3.54
N ALA A 55 -1.21 6.62 -4.79
CA ALA A 55 -2.19 5.60 -5.14
C ALA A 55 -1.67 4.19 -4.83
N HIS A 56 -0.38 3.92 -5.06
CA HIS A 56 0.24 2.64 -4.69
C HIS A 56 0.28 2.45 -3.17
N LEU A 57 0.71 3.47 -2.41
CA LEU A 57 0.73 3.40 -0.95
C LEU A 57 -0.68 3.21 -0.37
N GLN A 58 -1.67 3.94 -0.89
CA GLN A 58 -3.07 3.78 -0.49
C GLN A 58 -3.63 2.42 -0.89
N GLY A 59 -3.33 1.92 -2.09
CA GLY A 59 -3.72 0.58 -2.51
C GLY A 59 -3.12 -0.52 -1.64
N ASP A 60 -1.85 -0.37 -1.23
CA ASP A 60 -1.21 -1.27 -0.27
C ASP A 60 -1.85 -1.17 1.13
N ILE A 61 -2.24 0.03 1.57
CA ILE A 61 -2.94 0.24 2.86
C ILE A 61 -4.36 -0.33 2.84
N VAL A 62 -5.14 -0.08 1.78
CA VAL A 62 -6.52 -0.60 1.66
C VAL A 62 -6.50 -2.12 1.43
N GLY A 63 -5.63 -2.60 0.54
CA GLY A 63 -5.46 -4.04 0.30
C GLY A 63 -4.91 -4.81 1.51
N SER A 64 -4.12 -4.17 2.37
CA SER A 64 -3.73 -4.76 3.66
C SER A 64 -4.87 -4.75 4.67
N GLY A 65 -5.76 -3.76 4.65
CA GLY A 65 -7.00 -3.76 5.44
C GLY A 65 -7.96 -4.91 5.10
N ASP A 66 -8.12 -5.20 3.80
CA ASP A 66 -8.92 -6.34 3.33
C ASP A 66 -8.29 -7.67 3.72
N ARG A 67 -6.95 -7.80 3.57
CA ARG A 67 -6.21 -8.99 4.04
C ARG A 67 -6.30 -9.17 5.55
N ALA A 68 -6.20 -8.09 6.33
CA ALA A 68 -6.36 -8.14 7.78
C ALA A 68 -7.77 -8.59 8.18
N SER A 69 -8.79 -8.17 7.42
CA SER A 69 -10.17 -8.62 7.63
C SER A 69 -10.37 -10.10 7.30
N ILE A 70 -9.79 -10.58 6.19
CA ILE A 70 -9.85 -12.00 5.80
C ILE A 70 -9.10 -12.88 6.80
N GLU A 71 -7.92 -12.46 7.26
CA GLU A 71 -7.17 -13.22 8.27
C GLU A 71 -7.86 -13.22 9.64
N ARG A 72 -8.56 -12.13 10.01
CA ARG A 72 -9.45 -12.11 11.18
C ARG A 72 -10.60 -13.10 11.02
N THR A 73 -11.28 -13.15 9.87
CA THR A 73 -12.35 -14.13 9.61
C THR A 73 -11.83 -15.57 9.68
N LYS A 74 -10.66 -15.87 9.10
CA LYS A 74 -10.02 -17.20 9.23
C LYS A 74 -9.63 -17.54 10.67
N ALA A 75 -9.19 -16.54 11.44
CA ALA A 75 -8.91 -16.72 12.86
C ALA A 75 -10.21 -16.98 13.65
N GLU A 76 -11.28 -16.24 13.40
CA GLU A 76 -12.60 -16.46 13.99
C GLU A 76 -13.18 -17.84 13.61
N GLU A 77 -12.99 -18.35 12.40
CA GLU A 77 -13.39 -19.71 12.03
C GLU A 77 -12.57 -20.79 12.74
N ARG A 78 -11.26 -20.58 12.92
CA ARG A 78 -10.35 -21.53 13.59
C ARG A 78 -10.52 -21.53 15.10
N PHE A 79 -10.69 -20.36 15.71
CA PHE A 79 -10.82 -20.20 17.17
C PHE A 79 -12.28 -20.19 17.64
N GLY A 80 -13.24 -19.82 16.79
CA GLY A 80 -14.68 -19.94 17.07
C GLY A 80 -15.15 -21.39 17.12
N LYS A 81 -14.51 -22.30 16.37
CA LYS A 81 -14.71 -23.75 16.52
C LYS A 81 -14.11 -24.33 17.81
N ILE A 82 -13.19 -23.62 18.46
CA ILE A 82 -12.61 -24.04 19.76
C ILE A 82 -13.53 -23.63 20.94
N PHE A 83 -14.47 -22.71 20.73
CA PHE A 83 -15.44 -22.34 21.77
C PHE A 83 -16.89 -22.42 21.26
N PRO A 84 -17.47 -23.63 21.21
CA PRO A 84 -18.92 -23.77 21.15
C PRO A 84 -19.50 -23.43 22.53
N GLY A 85 -19.90 -22.17 22.76
CA GLY A 85 -20.87 -21.75 23.79
C GLY A 85 -20.58 -22.00 25.29
N HIS A 86 -19.58 -22.78 25.69
CA HIS A 86 -19.39 -23.21 27.08
C HIS A 86 -17.91 -23.50 27.36
N GLY A 87 -17.27 -22.70 28.22
CA GLY A 87 -16.01 -23.15 28.85
C GLY A 87 -14.92 -22.11 29.06
N LYS A 88 -15.19 -21.05 29.81
CA LYS A 88 -14.29 -20.57 30.89
C LYS A 88 -15.16 -19.92 31.95
N LYS A 89 -15.30 -20.60 33.10
CA LYS A 89 -15.80 -19.94 34.32
C LYS A 89 -14.89 -18.73 34.58
N PRO A 90 -15.43 -17.56 34.94
CA PRO A 90 -14.61 -16.41 35.28
C PRO A 90 -13.69 -16.81 36.44
N VAL A 91 -12.39 -16.60 36.27
CA VAL A 91 -11.40 -16.80 37.34
C VAL A 91 -11.71 -15.76 38.41
N VAL A 92 -12.30 -16.19 39.52
CA VAL A 92 -12.51 -15.35 40.71
C VAL A 92 -11.17 -15.22 41.40
N VAL A 93 -10.57 -14.04 41.31
CA VAL A 93 -9.37 -13.71 42.06
C VAL A 93 -9.79 -13.25 43.45
N GLU A 94 -9.67 -14.12 44.45
CA GLU A 94 -9.76 -13.71 45.85
C GLU A 94 -8.51 -12.90 46.21
N ARG A 95 -8.73 -11.66 46.63
CA ARG A 95 -7.69 -10.80 47.19
C ARG A 95 -7.53 -11.20 48.66
N ARG A 96 -6.35 -11.71 49.01
CA ARG A 96 -5.93 -11.92 50.40
C ARG A 96 -5.47 -10.61 51.02
#